data_AF-A0A8H4WXU0-F1
#
_entry.id   AF-A0A8H4WXU0-F1
#
_cell.length_a   1.000
_cell.length_b   1.000
_cell.length_c   1.000
_cell.angle_alpha   90.00
_cell.angle_beta   90.00
_cell.angle_gamma   90.00
#
_symmetry.space_group_name_H-M   'P 1'
#
loop_
_entity.id
_entity.type
_entity.pdbx_description
1 polymer ?
#
loop_
_entity_poly.entity_id
_entity_poly.type
_entity_poly.pdbx_seq_one_letter_code
_entity_poly.pdbx_strand_id
1 'polypeptide(L)'
;MPFDIDTARRNKTPRPLSDAERARVEEFIDSIHYSARYSDSEYEYRHVQLPKAMLKAIPKDYHDTSKGTLKLLWEEEWRALGITQSLGWEHYEVHEPEPHILLFKRPLNFQPPQ
;
A
#
# COMPACT_ATOMS: atom_id res chain seq x y z
N MET A 1 14.39 -13.13 9.92
CA MET A 1 14.29 -11.82 10.58
C MET A 1 12.93 -11.25 10.22
N PRO A 2 12.11 -10.79 11.18
CA PRO A 2 10.93 -10.02 10.83
C PRO A 2 11.41 -8.80 10.02
N PHE A 3 10.80 -8.59 8.86
CA PHE A 3 11.06 -7.44 8.00
C PHE A 3 11.09 -6.16 8.84
N ASP A 4 12.05 -5.25 8.63
CA ASP A 4 12.13 -3.94 9.30
C ASP A 4 10.98 -3.01 8.83
N ILE A 5 9.75 -3.48 8.98
CA ILE A 5 8.53 -2.77 8.72
C ILE A 5 8.08 -2.26 10.07
N ASP A 6 7.93 -0.94 10.17
CA ASP A 6 7.43 -0.32 11.39
C ASP A 6 5.94 -0.66 11.57
N THR A 7 5.69 -1.81 12.21
CA THR A 7 4.33 -2.32 12.44
C THR A 7 3.50 -1.38 13.32
N ALA A 8 4.12 -0.44 14.06
CA ALA A 8 3.39 0.57 14.81
C ALA A 8 2.64 1.56 13.88
N ARG A 9 3.07 1.66 12.61
CA ARG A 9 2.40 2.47 11.57
C ARG A 9 1.28 1.72 10.84
N ARG A 10 1.03 0.44 11.16
CA ARG A 10 -0.08 -0.36 10.61
C ARG A 10 -1.29 -0.36 11.55
N ASN A 11 -2.46 -0.65 11.01
CA ASN A 11 -3.58 -1.10 11.85
C ASN A 11 -3.21 -2.41 12.54
N LYS A 12 -3.67 -2.63 13.78
CA LYS A 12 -3.38 -3.88 14.53
C LYS A 12 -3.90 -5.12 13.81
N THR A 13 -5.00 -4.97 13.10
CA THR A 13 -5.65 -6.00 12.27
C THR A 13 -6.09 -5.35 10.96
N PRO A 14 -6.12 -6.07 9.83
CA PRO A 14 -6.64 -5.55 8.57
C PRO A 14 -8.07 -5.01 8.74
N ARG A 15 -8.33 -3.78 8.33
CA ARG A 15 -9.67 -3.18 8.38
C ARG A 15 -10.30 -3.21 6.99
N PRO A 16 -11.31 -4.06 6.72
CA PRO A 16 -11.93 -4.11 5.40
C PRO A 16 -12.65 -2.78 5.07
N LEU A 17 -12.79 -2.49 3.77
CA LEU A 17 -13.65 -1.40 3.29
C LEU A 17 -15.11 -1.83 3.31
N SER A 18 -16.01 -0.93 3.71
CA SER A 18 -17.44 -1.08 3.46
C SER A 18 -17.76 -0.88 1.97
N ASP A 19 -18.92 -1.34 1.51
CA ASP A 19 -19.32 -1.21 0.10
C ASP A 19 -19.37 0.26 -0.36
N ALA A 20 -19.84 1.16 0.51
CA ALA A 20 -19.89 2.59 0.21
C ALA A 20 -18.50 3.27 0.16
N GLU A 21 -17.51 2.72 0.86
CA GLU A 21 -16.12 3.19 0.78
C GLU A 21 -15.44 2.61 -0.46
N ARG A 22 -15.69 1.34 -0.77
CA ARG A 22 -15.18 0.69 -1.98
C ARG A 22 -15.65 1.42 -3.24
N ALA A 23 -16.93 1.72 -3.35
CA ALA A 23 -17.49 2.47 -4.48
C ALA A 23 -16.85 3.86 -4.67
N ARG A 24 -16.42 4.50 -3.57
CA ARG A 24 -15.73 5.80 -3.62
C ARG A 24 -14.29 5.72 -4.10
N VAL A 25 -13.59 4.62 -3.84
CA VAL A 25 -12.20 4.45 -4.32
C VAL A 25 -12.16 3.86 -5.73
N GLU A 26 -13.23 3.17 -6.15
CA GLU A 26 -13.36 2.53 -7.45
C GLU A 26 -13.18 3.49 -8.63
N GLU A 27 -13.67 4.72 -8.51
CA GLU A 27 -13.54 5.77 -9.56
C GLU A 27 -12.08 6.13 -9.89
N PHE A 28 -11.14 5.81 -9.00
CA PHE A 28 -9.72 6.17 -9.14
C PHE A 28 -8.83 5.03 -9.60
N ILE A 29 -9.33 3.79 -9.65
CA ILE A 29 -8.51 2.58 -9.84
C ILE A 29 -7.73 2.64 -11.16
N ASP A 30 -8.38 3.04 -12.24
CA ASP A 30 -7.76 3.13 -13.57
C ASP A 30 -6.66 4.20 -13.66
N SER A 31 -6.62 5.13 -12.70
CA SER A 31 -5.62 6.20 -12.64
C SER A 31 -4.45 5.88 -11.69
N ILE A 32 -4.42 4.69 -11.08
CA ILE A 32 -3.30 4.25 -10.24
C ILE A 32 -2.08 3.96 -11.12
N HIS A 33 -0.96 4.60 -10.82
CA HIS A 33 0.29 4.41 -11.56
C HIS A 33 1.25 3.47 -10.84
N TYR A 34 1.87 2.56 -11.58
CA TYR A 34 2.83 1.58 -11.08
C TYR A 34 4.21 1.85 -11.68
N SER A 35 5.21 2.10 -10.82
CA SER A 35 6.59 2.31 -11.30
C SER A 35 7.17 1.06 -11.95
N ALA A 36 8.28 1.21 -12.68
CA ALA A 36 9.13 0.08 -13.00
C ALA A 36 9.64 -0.62 -11.71
N ARG A 37 9.92 -1.92 -11.82
CA ARG A 37 10.51 -2.70 -10.73
C ARG A 37 12.03 -2.48 -10.74
N TYR A 38 12.62 -2.37 -9.56
CA TYR A 38 14.06 -2.28 -9.36
C TYR A 38 14.46 -3.19 -8.20
N SER A 39 15.70 -3.65 -8.13
CA SER A 39 16.12 -4.64 -7.15
C SER A 39 17.52 -4.37 -6.63
N ASP A 40 17.78 -4.81 -5.40
CA ASP A 40 19.13 -4.98 -4.87
C ASP A 40 19.50 -6.47 -4.80
N SER A 41 20.39 -6.86 -3.89
CA SER A 41 20.80 -8.25 -3.70
C SER A 41 19.78 -9.14 -2.99
N GLU A 42 18.81 -8.55 -2.28
CA GLU A 42 17.87 -9.28 -1.40
C GLU A 42 16.41 -9.10 -1.82
N TYR A 43 16.03 -7.91 -2.30
CA TYR A 43 14.64 -7.51 -2.54
C TYR A 43 14.41 -6.93 -3.93
N GLU A 44 13.18 -7.12 -4.40
CA GLU A 44 12.57 -6.38 -5.48
C GLU A 44 11.67 -5.28 -4.90
N TYR A 45 11.73 -4.10 -5.49
CA TYR A 45 11.07 -2.89 -5.06
C TYR A 45 10.23 -2.29 -6.18
N ARG A 46 9.17 -1.59 -5.79
CA ARG A 46 8.46 -0.65 -6.64
C ARG A 46 7.71 0.38 -5.80
N HIS A 47 7.27 1.45 -6.44
CA HIS A 47 6.30 2.35 -5.83
C HIS A 47 5.00 2.39 -6.64
N VAL A 48 3.91 2.66 -5.93
CA VAL A 48 2.58 2.87 -6.50
C VAL A 48 2.17 4.29 -6.18
N GLN A 49 1.76 5.05 -7.21
CA GLN A 49 1.29 6.41 -7.05
C GLN A 49 -0.22 6.42 -7.21
N LEU A 50 -0.91 6.81 -6.14
CA LEU A 50 -2.34 7.02 -6.14
C LEU A 50 -2.68 8.40 -6.72
N PRO A 51 -3.81 8.57 -7.41
CA PRO A 51 -4.31 9.90 -7.75
C PRO A 51 -4.47 10.74 -6.48
N LYS A 52 -3.99 11.99 -6.48
CA LYS A 52 -4.09 12.86 -5.28
C LYS A 52 -5.54 13.05 -4.80
N ALA A 53 -6.52 12.99 -5.70
CA ALA A 53 -7.94 13.04 -5.37
C ALA A 53 -8.40 11.80 -4.58
N MET A 54 -7.85 10.63 -4.89
CA MET A 54 -8.16 9.35 -4.20
C MET A 54 -7.83 9.42 -2.72
N LEU A 55 -6.77 10.14 -2.32
CA LEU A 55 -6.42 10.31 -0.90
C LEU A 55 -7.56 10.89 -0.05
N LYS A 56 -8.49 11.64 -0.65
CA LYS A 56 -9.65 12.18 0.07
C LYS A 56 -10.82 11.19 0.16
N ALA A 57 -10.84 10.19 -0.73
CA ALA A 57 -11.84 9.13 -0.76
C ALA A 57 -11.48 7.96 0.19
N ILE A 58 -10.19 7.81 0.52
CA ILE A 58 -9.70 6.79 1.46
C ILE A 58 -10.28 7.05 2.87
N PRO A 59 -10.73 6.00 3.59
CA PRO A 59 -11.23 6.15 4.95
C PRO A 59 -10.19 6.73 5.91
N LYS A 60 -10.61 7.61 6.81
CA LYS A 60 -9.72 8.25 7.80
C LYS A 60 -8.94 7.24 8.66
N ASP A 61 -9.50 6.06 8.88
CA ASP A 61 -8.84 4.98 9.64
C ASP A 61 -7.55 4.47 8.97
N TYR A 62 -7.38 4.72 7.68
CA TYR A 62 -6.18 4.39 6.91
C TYR A 62 -5.15 5.53 6.90
N HIS A 63 -5.49 6.69 7.46
CA HIS A 63 -4.57 7.82 7.56
C HIS A 63 -3.82 7.81 8.89
N ASP A 64 -2.53 8.14 8.82
CA ASP A 64 -1.71 8.50 9.96
C ASP A 64 -1.82 10.02 10.15
N THR A 65 -2.69 10.44 11.07
CA THR A 65 -2.94 11.85 11.36
C THR A 65 -1.74 12.56 11.98
N SER A 66 -0.79 11.84 12.56
CA SER A 66 0.42 12.41 13.16
C SER A 66 1.45 12.82 12.10
N LYS A 67 1.49 12.08 10.99
CA LYS A 67 2.45 12.26 9.90
C LYS A 67 1.85 12.87 8.63
N GLY A 68 0.53 12.98 8.54
CA GLY A 68 -0.14 13.45 7.32
C GLY A 68 0.01 12.50 6.12
N THR A 69 0.27 11.22 6.40
CA THR A 69 0.46 10.15 5.40
C THR A 69 -0.64 9.09 5.53
N LEU A 70 -0.63 8.10 4.64
CA LEU A 70 -1.33 6.86 4.91
C LEU A 70 -0.58 6.06 5.97
N LYS A 71 -1.32 5.23 6.71
CA LYS A 71 -0.74 4.14 7.49
C LYS A 71 -0.07 3.16 6.54
N LEU A 72 0.84 2.35 7.09
CA LEU A 72 1.24 1.14 6.40
C LEU A 72 0.03 0.21 6.32
N LEU A 73 -0.12 -0.44 5.17
CA LEU A 73 -1.32 -1.20 4.83
C LEU A 73 -1.01 -2.69 4.77
N TRP A 74 -1.94 -3.50 5.26
CA TRP A 74 -1.93 -4.94 5.05
C TRP A 74 -2.24 -5.29 3.59
N GLU A 75 -1.95 -6.53 3.18
CA GLU A 75 -2.21 -7.00 1.81
C GLU A 75 -3.68 -6.84 1.43
N GLU A 76 -4.58 -7.22 2.32
CA GLU A 76 -6.02 -7.11 2.13
C GLU A 76 -6.47 -5.65 2.03
N GLU A 77 -5.82 -4.74 2.75
CA GLU A 77 -6.16 -3.31 2.77
C GLU A 77 -5.74 -2.62 1.47
N TRP A 78 -4.49 -2.80 1.02
CA TRP A 78 -4.05 -2.16 -0.23
C TRP A 78 -4.71 -2.79 -1.45
N ARG A 79 -5.01 -4.11 -1.43
CA ARG A 79 -5.81 -4.74 -2.49
C ARG A 79 -7.24 -4.19 -2.52
N ALA A 80 -7.86 -3.95 -1.36
CA ALA A 80 -9.20 -3.37 -1.29
C ALA A 80 -9.27 -1.94 -1.83
N LEU A 81 -8.16 -1.18 -1.80
CA LEU A 81 -8.04 0.12 -2.46
C LEU A 81 -7.93 0.04 -3.99
N GLY A 82 -7.89 -1.16 -4.57
CA GLY A 82 -7.76 -1.35 -6.02
C GLY A 82 -6.31 -1.40 -6.51
N ILE A 83 -5.32 -1.43 -5.61
CA ILE A 83 -3.93 -1.68 -5.99
C ILE A 83 -3.81 -3.16 -6.36
N THR A 84 -3.41 -3.44 -7.60
CA THR A 84 -3.28 -4.80 -8.13
C THR A 84 -1.83 -5.11 -8.43
N GLN A 85 -1.27 -6.08 -7.72
CA GLN A 85 0.10 -6.56 -7.90
C GLN A 85 0.15 -8.10 -7.74
N SER A 86 1.23 -8.71 -8.21
CA SER A 86 1.52 -10.13 -7.97
C SER A 86 1.63 -10.45 -6.46
N LEU A 87 1.78 -11.72 -6.10
CA LEU A 87 1.91 -12.13 -4.69
C LEU A 87 3.27 -11.71 -4.09
N GLY A 88 3.29 -11.54 -2.77
CA GLY A 88 4.51 -11.31 -1.96
C GLY A 88 4.94 -9.86 -1.79
N TRP A 89 4.22 -8.89 -2.35
CA TRP A 89 4.51 -7.47 -2.16
C TRP A 89 4.04 -6.99 -0.79
N GLU A 90 4.94 -6.34 -0.06
CA GLU A 90 4.66 -5.75 1.24
C GLU A 90 4.80 -4.23 1.18
N HIS A 91 3.77 -3.50 1.63
CA HIS A 91 3.83 -2.05 1.82
C HIS A 91 4.70 -1.76 3.06
N TYR A 92 5.94 -1.36 2.84
CA TYR A 92 6.95 -1.30 3.90
C TYR A 92 7.21 0.12 4.42
N GLU A 93 6.96 1.13 3.59
CA GLU A 93 7.25 2.52 3.92
C GLU A 93 6.31 3.47 3.16
N VAL A 94 6.04 4.63 3.74
CA VAL A 94 5.32 5.74 3.08
C VAL A 94 6.27 6.90 2.84
N HIS A 95 6.12 7.54 1.68
CA HIS A 95 6.92 8.70 1.34
C HIS A 95 6.29 9.97 1.94
N GLU A 96 6.83 10.48 3.06
CA GLU A 96 6.26 11.65 3.75
C GLU A 96 6.10 12.90 2.87
N PRO A 97 7.05 13.27 1.98
CA PRO A 97 6.87 14.40 1.08
C PRO A 97 5.73 14.24 0.07
N GLU A 98 5.45 12.99 -0.35
CA GLU A 98 4.40 12.69 -1.32
C GLU A 98 3.50 11.54 -0.79
N PRO A 99 2.50 11.86 0.04
CA PRO A 99 1.70 10.85 0.77
C PRO A 99 0.83 9.96 -0.13
N HIS A 100 0.75 10.29 -1.42
CA HIS A 100 0.08 9.51 -2.45
C HIS A 100 0.98 8.42 -3.05
N ILE A 101 2.26 8.37 -2.66
CA ILE A 101 3.21 7.34 -3.08
C ILE A 101 3.35 6.29 -1.98
N LEU A 102 3.05 5.04 -2.33
CA LEU A 102 3.20 3.87 -1.46
C LEU A 102 4.39 3.03 -1.92
N LEU A 103 5.26 2.64 -1.00
CA LEU A 103 6.49 1.90 -1.30
C LEU A 103 6.33 0.42 -0.98
N PHE A 104 6.59 -0.42 -1.98
CA PHE A 104 6.45 -1.86 -1.86
C PHE A 104 7.80 -2.55 -2.03
N LYS A 105 8.01 -3.63 -1.26
CA LYS A 105 9.14 -4.54 -1.41
C LYS A 105 8.68 -5.99 -1.37
N ARG A 106 9.43 -6.89 -1.99
CA ARG A 106 9.21 -8.34 -1.99
C ARG A 106 10.55 -9.08 -2.04
N PRO A 107 10.74 -10.20 -1.31
CA PRO A 107 11.95 -11.01 -1.44
C PRO A 107 12.17 -11.52 -2.87
N LEU A 108 13.40 -11.48 -3.39
CA LEU A 108 13.70 -11.98 -4.74
C LEU A 108 13.40 -13.49 -4.91
N ASN A 109 13.52 -14.25 -3.83
CA ASN A 109 13.24 -15.68 -3.78
C ASN A 109 11.82 -16.00 -3.30
N PHE A 110 10.88 -15.04 -3.37
CA PHE A 110 9.50 -15.27 -2.93
C PHE A 110 8.88 -16.46 -3.65
N GLN A 111 8.46 -17.46 -2.86
CA GLN A 111 7.66 -18.58 -3.34
C GLN A 111 6.23 -18.43 -2.82
N PRO A 112 5.22 -18.47 -3.69
CA PRO A 112 3.83 -18.46 -3.23
C PRO A 112 3.58 -19.72 -2.38
N PRO A 113 2.76 -19.61 -1.32
CA PRO A 113 2.32 -20.79 -0.58
C PRO A 113 1.63 -21.78 -1.54
N GLN A 114 1.97 -23.07 -1.42
CA GLN A 114 1.33 -24.16 -2.19
C GLN A 114 -0.11 -24.39 -1.76
#